data_AF-A0A523D625-F1
#
_entry.id   AF-A0A523D625-F1
#
_cell.length_a   1.000
_cell.length_b   1.000
_cell.length_c   1.000
_cell.angle_alpha   90.00
_cell.angle_beta   90.00
_cell.angle_gamma   90.00
#
_symmetry.space_group_name_H-M   'P 1'
#
loop_
_entity.id
_entity.type
_entity.pdbx_description
1 polymer ?
#
loop_
_entity_poly.entity_id
_entity_poly.type
_entity_poly.pdbx_seq_one_letter_code
_entity_poly.pdbx_strand_id
1 'polypeptide(L)' 'MPVFWSKWKKFLTEVRTELKRTTWPNRTEVRNTTVVVVVTTFIFAAFLGVVDLILSDLLKRIFGAFSG' A
#
# COMPACT_ATOMS: atom_id res chain seq x y z
N MET A 1 19.73 -13.51 -44.09
CA MET A 1 19.93 -13.79 -42.65
C MET A 1 18.90 -12.98 -41.85
N PRO A 2 18.26 -13.54 -40.80
CA PRO A 2 16.97 -13.09 -40.31
C PRO A 2 17.07 -11.74 -39.57
N VAL A 3 16.43 -10.71 -40.12
CA VAL A 3 16.42 -9.30 -39.66
C VAL A 3 15.71 -9.11 -38.30
N PHE A 4 15.21 -10.19 -37.69
CA PHE A 4 14.48 -10.18 -36.42
C PHE A 4 15.36 -9.78 -35.23
N TRP A 5 16.61 -10.26 -35.19
CA TRP A 5 17.50 -10.07 -34.03
C TRP A 5 17.88 -8.60 -33.79
N SER A 6 17.98 -7.79 -34.85
CA SER A 6 18.27 -6.36 -34.72
C SER A 6 17.05 -5.57 -34.21
N LYS A 7 15.83 -5.95 -34.62
CA LYS A 7 14.58 -5.32 -34.16
C LYS A 7 14.37 -5.51 -32.65
N TRP A 8 14.63 -6.71 -32.12
CA TRP A 8 14.49 -6.98 -30.68
C TRP A 8 15.50 -6.21 -29.82
N LYS A 9 16.77 -6.12 -30.24
CA LYS A 9 17.77 -5.30 -29.54
C LYS A 9 17.37 -3.82 -29.55
N LYS A 10 16.83 -3.33 -30.66
CA LYS A 10 16.37 -1.94 -30.79
C LYS A 10 15.17 -1.66 -29.87
N PHE A 11 14.17 -2.53 -29.88
CA PHE A 11 13.00 -2.46 -29.00
C PHE A 11 13.36 -2.45 -27.51
N LEU A 12 14.25 -3.36 -27.05
CA LEU A 12 14.71 -3.37 -25.65
C LEU A 12 15.48 -2.09 -25.26
N THR A 13 16.21 -1.51 -26.21
CA THR A 13 16.94 -0.25 -25.99
C THR A 13 15.98 0.94 -25.91
N GLU A 14 14.94 0.97 -26.75
CA GLU A 14 13.88 1.97 -26.74
C GLU A 14 13.06 1.90 -25.43
N VAL A 15 12.61 0.71 -25.02
CA VAL A 15 11.90 0.49 -23.74
C VAL A 15 12.74 0.91 -22.54
N ARG A 16 14.05 0.59 -22.52
CA ARG A 16 14.96 1.05 -21.45
C ARG A 16 15.09 2.58 -21.42
N THR A 17 14.98 3.24 -22.56
CA THR A 17 15.08 4.70 -22.68
C THR A 17 13.79 5.38 -22.23
N GLU A 18 12.63 4.80 -22.53
CA GLU A 18 11.33 5.27 -22.02
C GLU A 18 11.17 5.00 -20.52
N LEU A 19 11.59 3.84 -20.02
CA LEU A 19 11.60 3.52 -18.59
C LEU A 19 12.49 4.47 -17.77
N LYS A 20 13.51 5.06 -18.40
CA LYS A 20 14.32 6.14 -17.79
C LYS A 20 13.60 7.49 -17.76
N ARG A 21 12.63 7.72 -18.66
CA ARG A 21 11.76 8.92 -18.64
C ARG A 21 10.59 8.76 -17.68
N THR A 22 10.20 7.52 -17.36
CA THR A 22 9.30 7.27 -16.24
C THR A 22 10.02 7.74 -14.98
N THR A 23 9.51 8.82 -14.40
CA THR A 23 10.02 9.46 -13.18
C THR A 23 9.98 8.45 -12.04
N TRP A 24 11.00 7.60 -11.95
CA TRP A 24 11.21 6.77 -10.78
C TRP A 24 11.48 7.71 -9.63
N PRO A 25 10.58 7.76 -8.64
CA PRO A 25 10.68 8.70 -7.54
C PRO A 25 12.02 8.47 -6.83
N ASN A 26 12.65 9.56 -6.42
CA ASN A 26 13.91 9.49 -5.70
C ASN A 26 13.71 8.65 -4.42
N ARG A 27 14.65 7.75 -4.07
CA ARG A 27 14.51 6.80 -2.96
C ARG A 27 14.16 7.48 -1.62
N THR A 28 14.53 8.75 -1.47
CA THR A 28 14.20 9.60 -0.31
C THR A 28 12.72 9.92 -0.21
N GLU A 29 12.05 10.19 -1.34
CA GLU A 29 10.63 10.52 -1.37
C GLU A 29 9.77 9.31 -1.01
N VAL A 30 10.13 8.14 -1.56
CA VAL A 30 9.49 6.84 -1.23
C VAL A 30 9.61 6.53 0.27
N ARG A 31 10.75 6.85 0.90
CA ARG A 31 10.93 6.63 2.33
C ARG A 31 10.02 7.56 3.15
N ASN A 32 9.94 8.84 2.79
CA ASN A 32 9.11 9.80 3.50
C ASN A 32 7.63 9.44 3.40
N THR A 33 7.14 9.08 2.22
CA THR A 33 5.74 8.67 2.03
C THR A 33 5.42 7.37 2.79
N THR A 34 6.35 6.42 2.83
CA THR A 34 6.16 5.18 3.61
C THR A 34 6.09 5.47 5.11
N VAL A 35 6.93 6.37 5.64
CA VAL A 35 6.89 6.76 7.06
C VAL A 35 5.55 7.39 7.41
N VAL A 36 5.03 8.28 6.56
CA VAL A 36 3.71 8.90 6.76
C VAL A 36 2.61 7.83 6.80
N VAL A 37 2.61 6.89 5.85
CA VAL A 37 1.62 5.79 5.82
C VAL A 37 1.70 4.92 7.07
N VAL A 38 2.91 4.57 7.52
CA VAL A 38 3.08 3.77 8.76
C VAL A 38 2.47 4.49 9.96
N VAL A 39 2.76 5.79 10.12
CA VAL A 39 2.22 6.59 11.23
C VAL A 39 0.70 6.68 11.17
N THR A 40 0.12 6.95 9.99
CA THR A 40 -1.34 7.04 9.86
C THR A 40 -2.02 5.69 10.11
N THR A 41 -1.44 4.58 9.66
CA THR A 41 -1.95 3.23 9.96
C THR A 41 -1.95 2.94 11.45
N PHE A 42 -0.91 3.33 12.20
CA PHE A 42 -0.90 3.16 13.66
C PHE A 42 -2.02 3.95 14.35
N ILE A 43 -2.30 5.17 13.89
CA ILE A 43 -3.41 5.98 14.42
C ILE A 43 -4.75 5.28 14.18
N PHE A 44 -4.98 4.79 12.95
CA PHE A 44 -6.20 4.05 12.63
C PHE A 44 -6.32 2.75 13.43
N ALA A 45 -5.24 2.01 13.60
CA ALA A 45 -5.22 0.78 14.38
C ALA A 45 -5.60 1.04 15.86
N ALA A 46 -5.06 2.11 16.46
CA ALA A 46 -5.42 2.51 17.81
C ALA A 46 -6.90 2.92 17.91
N PHE A 47 -7.39 3.71 16.94
CA PHE A 47 -8.79 4.14 16.91
C PHE A 47 -9.75 2.95 16.78
N LEU A 48 -9.52 2.07 15.81
CA LEU A 48 -10.34 0.87 15.62
C LEU A 48 -10.29 -0.03 16.85
N GLY A 49 -9.10 -0.27 17.43
CA GLY A 49 -8.97 -1.07 18.65
C GLY A 49 -9.78 -0.52 19.82
N VAL A 50 -9.83 0.80 20.02
CA VAL A 50 -10.68 1.41 21.06
C VAL A 50 -12.17 1.21 20.74
N VAL A 51 -12.57 1.40 19.49
CA VAL A 51 -13.96 1.22 19.05
C VAL A 51 -14.40 -0.24 19.23
N ASP A 52 -13.55 -1.21 18.86
CA ASP A 52 -13.80 -2.64 19.01
C ASP A 52 -13.98 -3.04 20.49
N LEU A 53 -13.20 -2.45 21.40
CA LEU A 53 -13.37 -2.68 22.84
C LEU A 53 -14.71 -2.15 23.36
N ILE A 54 -15.06 -0.92 22.98
CA ILE A 54 -16.34 -0.30 23.38
C ILE A 54 -17.52 -1.11 22.85
N LEU A 55 -17.48 -1.49 21.57
CA LEU A 55 -18.51 -2.31 20.95
C LEU A 55 -18.62 -3.68 21.62
N SER A 56 -17.49 -4.34 21.90
CA SER A 56 -17.48 -5.65 22.55
C SER A 56 -18.14 -5.60 23.92
N ASP A 57 -17.86 -4.57 24.71
CA ASP A 57 -18.47 -4.39 26.03
C ASP A 57 -19.95 -4.01 25.96
N LEU A 58 -20.34 -3.19 24.99
CA LEU A 58 -21.74 -2.83 24.76
C LEU A 58 -22.56 -4.06 24.33
N LEU A 59 -22.03 -4.85 23.39
CA LEU A 59 -22.67 -6.07 22.90
C LEU A 59 -22.81 -7.10 24.01
N LYS A 60 -21.78 -7.31 24.86
CA LYS A 60 -21.88 -8.21 26.02
C LYS A 60 -23.02 -7.80 26.96
N ARG A 61 -23.18 -6.50 27.23
CA ARG A 61 -24.26 -5.99 28.10
C ARG A 61 -25.64 -6.22 27.49
N ILE A 62 -25.79 -5.98 26.18
CA ILE A 62 -27.06 -6.16 25.48
C ILE A 62 -27.42 -7.65 25.39
N PHE A 63 -26.48 -8.51 24.99
CA PHE A 63 -26.73 -9.95 24.92
C PHE A 63 -27.01 -10.56 26.30
N GLY A 64 -26.29 -10.14 27.35
CA GLY A 64 -26.55 -10.59 28.71
C GLY A 64 -27.91 -10.14 29.27
N ALA A 65 -28.43 -8.99 28.82
CA ALA A 65 -29.77 -8.52 29.16
C ALA A 65 -30.89 -9.24 28.38
N PHE A 66 -30.58 -9.83 27.22
CA PHE A 66 -31.56 -10.54 26.38
C PHE A 66 -31.53 -12.07 26.56
N SER A 67 -30.43 -12.65 27.08
CA SER A 67 -30.33 -14.08 27.39
C SER A 67 -30.79 -14.44 28.81
N GLY A 68 -31.33 -13.46 29.55
CA GLY A 68 -31.97 -13.64 30.86
C GLY A 68 -33.49 -13.57 30.74
#